data_AF-A0A7C2S186-F1
#
_entry.id   AF-A0A7C2S186-F1
#
_cell.length_a   1.000
_cell.length_b   1.000
_cell.length_c   1.000
_cell.angle_alpha   90.00
_cell.angle_beta   90.00
_cell.angle_gamma   90.00
#
_symmetry.space_group_name_H-M   'P 1'
#
loop_
_entity.id
_entity.type
_entity.pdbx_description
1 polymer ?
#
loop_
_entity_poly.entity_id
_entity_poly.type
_entity_poly.pdbx_seq_one_letter_code
_entity_poly.pdbx_strand_id
1 'polypeptide(L)'
;MRFGFSLIITICISLLGCAVKREDIVELYERQTGLELKLDKISKDVETLKKDTEEKEKRISRIEKNQARNYVELRQRLDELAKNDSPRFSSSHKSSSDLFSTAESYYQKGAYEDAIISYQKFIATYPNDNRVPQSYLKQGLSLVNLGKSEEAKFFFQTLISKFPDSEEAKIARRKLKEIEEKRS
;
A
#
# COMPACT_ATOMS: atom_id res chain seq x y z
N MET A 1 -29.47 16.41 -64.47
CA MET A 1 -29.57 15.08 -63.84
C MET A 1 -29.41 15.20 -62.31
N ARG A 2 -30.40 15.74 -61.57
CA ARG A 2 -30.23 16.01 -60.13
C ARG A 2 -31.47 15.75 -59.24
N PHE A 3 -32.52 15.12 -59.79
CA PHE A 3 -33.77 14.86 -59.06
C PHE A 3 -33.99 13.38 -58.67
N GLY A 4 -33.22 12.43 -59.22
CA GLY A 4 -33.40 10.99 -58.94
C GLY A 4 -32.82 10.48 -57.62
N PHE A 5 -31.75 11.11 -57.10
CA PHE A 5 -31.05 10.62 -55.90
C PHE A 5 -31.82 10.89 -54.58
N SER A 6 -32.60 11.98 -54.52
CA SER A 6 -33.39 12.32 -53.32
C SER A 6 -34.55 11.34 -53.10
N LEU A 7 -35.18 10.88 -54.19
CA LEU A 7 -36.29 9.93 -54.11
C LEU A 7 -35.81 8.53 -53.67
N ILE A 8 -34.62 8.11 -54.13
CA ILE A 8 -34.05 6.80 -53.79
C ILE A 8 -33.61 6.74 -52.32
N ILE A 9 -33.02 7.81 -51.76
CA ILE A 9 -32.64 7.85 -50.34
C ILE A 9 -33.89 7.81 -49.45
N THR A 10 -34.95 8.54 -49.83
CA THR A 10 -36.22 8.54 -49.09
C THR A 10 -36.93 7.17 -49.16
N ILE A 11 -36.88 6.51 -50.32
CA ILE A 11 -37.43 5.15 -50.52
C ILE A 11 -36.59 4.09 -49.79
N CYS A 12 -35.27 4.25 -49.71
CA CYS A 12 -34.41 3.36 -48.92
C CYS A 12 -34.68 3.52 -47.42
N ILE A 13 -34.88 4.72 -46.90
CA ILE A 13 -35.25 4.95 -45.49
C ILE A 13 -36.62 4.33 -45.17
N SER A 14 -37.58 4.37 -46.11
CA SER A 14 -38.89 3.73 -45.92
C SER A 14 -38.87 2.20 -46.10
N LEU A 15 -38.00 1.64 -46.95
CA LEU A 15 -37.82 0.18 -47.12
C LEU A 15 -36.95 -0.46 -46.03
N LEU A 16 -35.96 0.25 -45.50
CA LEU A 16 -35.21 -0.15 -44.29
C LEU A 16 -36.08 -0.09 -43.01
N GLY A 17 -37.18 0.66 -43.06
CA GLY A 17 -38.16 0.79 -41.96
C GLY A 17 -39.04 -0.45 -41.72
N CYS A 18 -38.93 -1.51 -42.52
CA CYS A 18 -39.80 -2.69 -42.42
C CYS A 18 -39.30 -3.83 -41.50
N ALA A 19 -38.14 -3.72 -40.86
CA ALA A 19 -37.62 -4.79 -39.99
C ALA A 19 -37.33 -4.36 -38.54
N VAL A 20 -37.47 -3.08 -38.21
CA VAL A 20 -37.34 -2.61 -36.82
C VAL A 20 -38.74 -2.34 -36.30
N LYS A 21 -39.26 -3.23 -35.44
CA LYS A 21 -40.57 -3.00 -34.82
C LYS A 21 -40.44 -1.79 -33.90
N ARG A 22 -41.50 -0.98 -33.81
CA ARG A 22 -41.51 0.17 -32.88
C ARG A 22 -41.23 -0.25 -31.44
N GLU A 23 -41.63 -1.45 -31.05
CA GLU A 23 -41.33 -2.06 -29.76
C GLU A 23 -39.82 -2.20 -29.52
N ASP A 24 -39.07 -2.69 -30.51
CA ASP A 24 -37.60 -2.85 -30.42
C ASP A 24 -36.88 -1.49 -30.28
N ILE A 25 -37.42 -0.44 -30.89
CA ILE A 25 -36.90 0.94 -30.79
C ILE A 25 -37.10 1.48 -29.37
N VAL A 26 -38.29 1.29 -28.80
CA VAL A 26 -38.60 1.73 -27.44
C VAL A 26 -37.71 1.03 -26.42
N GLU A 27 -37.52 -0.29 -26.56
CA GLU A 27 -36.61 -1.06 -25.70
C GLU A 27 -35.15 -0.59 -25.80
N LEU A 28 -34.69 -0.24 -27.01
CA LEU A 28 -33.37 0.35 -27.23
C LEU A 28 -33.19 1.70 -26.51
N TYR A 29 -34.20 2.58 -26.55
CA TYR A 29 -34.16 3.86 -25.83
C TYR A 29 -34.20 3.68 -24.31
N GLU A 30 -35.02 2.75 -23.79
CA GLU A 30 -35.03 2.41 -22.36
C GLU A 30 -33.69 1.85 -21.88
N ARG A 31 -33.05 1.00 -22.70
CA ARG A 31 -31.71 0.51 -22.41
C ARG A 31 -30.67 1.63 -22.45
N GLN A 32 -30.76 2.55 -23.41
CA GLN A 32 -29.83 3.69 -23.50
C GLN A 32 -29.94 4.60 -22.27
N THR A 33 -31.15 4.99 -21.88
CA THR A 33 -31.38 5.78 -20.67
C THR A 33 -30.92 5.05 -19.40
N GLY A 34 -31.16 3.73 -19.30
CA GLY A 34 -30.66 2.90 -18.21
C GLY A 34 -29.13 2.82 -18.15
N LEU A 35 -28.44 2.87 -19.30
CA LEU A 35 -26.98 2.93 -19.36
C LEU A 35 -26.46 4.30 -18.95
N GLU A 36 -27.10 5.39 -19.37
CA GLU A 36 -26.75 6.76 -18.98
C GLU A 36 -26.86 6.94 -17.45
N LEU A 37 -27.91 6.41 -16.82
CA LEU A 37 -28.07 6.41 -15.37
C LEU A 37 -26.96 5.62 -14.65
N LYS A 38 -26.57 4.46 -15.20
CA LYS A 38 -25.46 3.67 -14.65
C LYS A 38 -24.12 4.39 -14.80
N LEU A 39 -23.92 5.09 -15.92
CA LEU A 39 -22.71 5.88 -16.16
C LEU A 39 -22.57 7.01 -15.14
N ASP A 40 -23.66 7.73 -14.86
CA ASP A 40 -23.70 8.79 -13.85
C ASP A 40 -23.37 8.25 -12.45
N LYS A 41 -23.99 7.12 -12.07
CA LYS A 41 -23.69 6.46 -10.80
C LYS A 41 -22.21 6.06 -10.69
N ILE A 42 -21.64 5.46 -11.74
CA ILE A 42 -20.22 5.08 -11.76
C ILE A 42 -19.33 6.32 -11.66
N SER A 43 -19.66 7.41 -12.36
CA SER A 43 -18.90 8.66 -12.27
C SER A 43 -18.86 9.19 -10.83
N LYS A 44 -20.00 9.16 -10.15
CA LYS A 44 -20.13 9.57 -8.75
C LYS A 44 -19.33 8.67 -7.80
N ASP A 45 -19.37 7.35 -8.00
CA ASP A 45 -18.60 6.39 -7.21
C ASP A 45 -17.09 6.57 -7.42
N VAL A 46 -16.66 6.90 -8.64
CA VAL A 46 -15.23 7.20 -8.93
C VAL A 46 -14.79 8.48 -8.21
N GLU A 47 -15.64 9.51 -8.16
CA GLU A 47 -15.33 10.75 -7.43
C GLU A 47 -15.20 10.53 -5.92
N THR A 48 -16.08 9.73 -5.32
CA THR A 48 -16.00 9.41 -3.89
C THR A 48 -14.76 8.60 -3.57
N LEU A 49 -14.43 7.58 -4.38
CA LEU A 49 -13.22 6.77 -4.22
C LEU A 49 -11.94 7.60 -4.32
N LYS A 50 -11.90 8.60 -5.22
CA LYS A 50 -10.75 9.52 -5.33
C LYS A 50 -10.57 10.32 -4.03
N LYS A 51 -11.65 10.88 -3.48
CA LYS A 51 -11.62 11.62 -2.21
C LYS A 51 -11.14 10.74 -1.06
N ASP A 52 -11.64 9.51 -0.97
CA ASP A 52 -11.21 8.55 0.06
C ASP A 52 -9.72 8.19 -0.06
N THR A 53 -9.21 8.12 -1.29
CA THR A 53 -7.79 7.83 -1.55
C THR A 53 -6.91 9.00 -1.10
N GLU A 54 -7.27 10.24 -1.47
CA GLU A 54 -6.56 11.44 -1.02
C GLU A 54 -6.56 11.58 0.52
N GLU A 55 -7.67 11.25 1.17
CA GLU A 55 -7.75 11.28 2.63
C GLU A 55 -6.82 10.23 3.26
N LYS A 56 -6.81 9.01 2.72
CA LYS A 56 -5.90 7.95 3.18
C LYS A 56 -4.43 8.38 3.00
N GLU A 57 -4.06 8.98 1.89
CA GLU A 57 -2.70 9.51 1.67
C GLU A 57 -2.31 10.59 2.69
N LYS A 58 -3.24 11.51 3.01
CA LYS A 58 -3.04 12.52 4.05
C LYS A 58 -2.88 11.89 5.44
N ARG A 59 -3.60 10.81 5.74
CA ARG A 59 -3.45 10.08 7.01
C ARG A 59 -2.11 9.35 7.07
N ILE A 60 -1.71 8.68 6.00
CA ILE A 60 -0.42 7.98 5.88
C ILE A 60 0.72 8.97 6.10
N SER A 61 0.74 10.10 5.40
CA SER A 61 1.79 11.12 5.56
C SER A 61 1.86 11.72 6.97
N ARG A 62 0.72 11.87 7.66
CA ARG A 62 0.71 12.29 9.07
C ARG A 62 1.31 11.23 10.00
N ILE A 63 0.98 9.96 9.78
CA ILE A 63 1.53 8.85 10.57
C ILE A 63 3.05 8.79 10.37
N GLU A 64 3.53 8.86 9.13
CA GLU A 64 4.96 8.89 8.83
C GLU A 64 5.67 10.06 9.50
N LYS A 65 5.07 11.26 9.45
CA LYS A 65 5.62 12.46 10.10
C LYS A 65 5.64 12.35 11.63
N ASN A 66 4.58 11.78 12.22
CA ASN A 66 4.48 11.57 13.66
C ASN A 66 5.47 10.50 14.12
N GLN A 67 5.63 9.43 13.35
CA GLN A 67 6.67 8.42 13.58
C GLN A 67 8.05 9.08 13.51
N ALA A 68 8.37 9.83 12.46
CA ALA A 68 9.63 10.56 12.33
C ALA A 68 9.91 11.50 13.50
N ARG A 69 8.89 12.25 13.98
CA ARG A 69 9.01 13.08 15.19
C ARG A 69 9.28 12.27 16.44
N ASN A 70 8.50 11.22 16.68
CA ASN A 70 8.72 10.33 17.83
C ASN A 70 10.12 9.73 17.81
N TYR A 71 10.68 9.43 16.63
CA TYR A 71 12.07 8.95 16.50
C TYR A 71 13.11 10.02 16.84
N VAL A 72 12.92 11.28 16.41
CA VAL A 72 13.82 12.40 16.77
C VAL A 72 13.75 12.70 18.26
N GLU A 73 12.55 12.68 18.85
CA GLU A 73 12.33 12.90 20.28
C GLU A 73 12.93 11.77 21.12
N LEU A 74 12.75 10.52 20.70
CA LEU A 74 13.38 9.37 21.34
C LEU A 74 14.90 9.47 21.29
N ARG A 75 15.48 9.92 20.17
CA ARG A 75 16.92 10.15 20.04
C ARG A 75 17.41 11.22 21.00
N GLN A 76 16.71 12.36 21.09
CA GLN A 76 17.07 13.44 22.01
C GLN A 76 17.03 12.98 23.47
N ARG A 77 15.98 12.27 23.89
CA ARG A 77 15.90 11.72 25.26
C ARG A 77 17.00 10.72 25.56
N LEU A 78 17.34 9.86 24.60
CA LEU A 78 18.46 8.92 24.75
C LEU A 78 19.80 9.65 24.89
N ASP A 79 20.02 10.72 24.13
CA ASP A 79 21.24 11.54 24.22
C ASP A 79 21.29 12.35 25.53
N GLU A 80 20.15 12.77 26.08
CA GLU A 80 20.05 13.42 27.40
C GLU A 80 20.33 12.45 28.55
N LEU A 81 19.77 11.25 28.50
CA LEU A 81 20.07 10.18 29.47
C LEU A 81 21.57 9.82 29.44
N ALA A 82 22.17 9.73 28.26
CA ALA A 82 23.59 9.45 28.10
C ALA A 82 24.51 10.56 28.67
N LYS A 83 24.01 11.79 28.84
CA LYS A 83 24.77 12.91 29.42
C LYS A 83 24.66 13.01 30.94
N ASN A 84 23.55 12.54 31.52
CA ASN A 84 23.27 12.67 32.96
C ASN A 84 23.81 11.49 33.80
N ASP A 85 24.14 10.35 33.18
CA ASP A 85 24.87 9.28 33.85
C ASP A 85 26.39 9.50 33.78
N SER A 86 27.04 9.60 34.95
CA SER A 86 28.50 9.66 35.11
C SER A 86 29.26 8.52 34.39
N PRO A 87 30.53 8.73 33.99
CA PRO A 87 31.17 8.03 32.88
C PRO A 87 31.59 6.60 33.24
N ARG A 88 30.66 5.64 33.10
CA ARG A 88 31.00 4.20 33.06
C ARG A 88 30.49 3.47 31.83
N PHE A 89 29.77 4.13 30.93
CA PHE A 89 29.46 3.59 29.62
C PHE A 89 30.05 4.51 28.56
N SER A 90 31.20 4.09 28.03
CA SER A 90 31.85 4.75 26.90
C SER A 90 30.84 5.00 25.79
N SER A 91 30.99 6.14 25.14
CA SER A 91 30.45 6.55 23.84
C SER A 91 30.80 5.55 22.72
N SER A 92 30.34 4.31 22.84
CA SER A 92 30.57 3.29 21.84
C SER A 92 29.61 3.56 20.69
N HIS A 93 30.16 3.80 19.50
CA HIS A 93 29.44 3.51 18.28
C HIS A 93 29.02 2.03 18.35
N LYS A 94 27.78 1.74 18.76
CA LYS A 94 27.29 0.35 18.83
C LYS A 94 27.45 -0.24 17.45
N SER A 95 28.26 -1.29 17.32
CA SER A 95 28.56 -1.90 16.04
C SER A 95 27.25 -2.34 15.36
N SER A 96 27.26 -2.36 14.03
CA SER A 96 26.17 -2.93 13.25
C SER A 96 25.80 -4.34 13.76
N SER A 97 26.80 -5.14 14.13
CA SER A 97 26.59 -6.46 14.72
C SER A 97 25.83 -6.43 16.06
N ASP A 98 26.13 -5.46 16.93
CA ASP A 98 25.52 -5.38 18.27
C ASP A 98 24.06 -4.95 18.19
N LEU A 99 23.76 -3.97 17.34
CA LEU A 99 22.38 -3.51 17.12
C LEU A 99 21.54 -4.64 16.51
N PHE A 100 22.08 -5.35 15.53
CA PHE A 100 21.39 -6.48 14.91
C PHE A 100 21.14 -7.61 15.92
N SER A 101 22.15 -7.99 16.70
CA SER A 101 22.05 -9.04 17.72
C SER A 101 21.05 -8.69 18.81
N THR A 102 20.95 -7.40 19.18
CA THR A 102 19.94 -6.91 20.11
C THR A 102 18.53 -7.12 19.57
N ALA A 103 18.30 -6.76 18.31
CA ALA A 103 17.01 -6.94 17.66
C ALA A 103 16.63 -8.42 17.57
N GLU A 104 17.58 -9.29 17.23
CA GLU A 104 17.31 -10.72 17.18
C GLU A 104 17.07 -11.33 18.57
N SER A 105 17.77 -10.86 19.62
CA SER A 105 17.46 -11.26 21.00
C SER A 105 16.01 -10.95 21.37
N TYR A 106 15.50 -9.76 21.04
CA TYR A 106 14.10 -9.42 21.30
C TYR A 106 13.14 -10.30 20.50
N TYR A 107 13.44 -10.53 19.22
CA TYR A 107 12.63 -11.38 18.35
C TYR A 107 12.52 -12.82 18.91
N GLN A 108 13.65 -13.39 19.33
CA GLN A 108 13.70 -14.77 19.87
C GLN A 108 13.00 -14.89 21.23
N LYS A 109 12.97 -13.80 22.01
CA LYS A 109 12.21 -13.74 23.27
C LYS A 109 10.70 -13.52 23.07
N GLY A 110 10.25 -13.35 21.84
CA GLY A 110 8.86 -13.01 21.52
C GLY A 110 8.47 -11.58 21.88
N ALA A 111 9.44 -10.72 22.25
CA ALA A 111 9.24 -9.30 22.49
C ALA A 111 9.20 -8.57 21.14
N TYR A 112 8.13 -8.80 20.38
CA TYR A 112 8.03 -8.42 18.98
C TYR A 112 7.98 -6.89 18.78
N GLU A 113 7.35 -6.13 19.68
CA GLU A 113 7.37 -4.67 19.65
C GLU A 113 8.80 -4.11 19.79
N ASP A 114 9.54 -4.61 20.78
CA ASP A 114 10.93 -4.21 21.02
C ASP A 114 11.85 -4.64 19.88
N ALA A 115 11.58 -5.81 19.28
CA ALA A 115 12.29 -6.29 18.10
C ALA A 115 12.08 -5.34 16.92
N ILE A 116 10.85 -4.91 16.65
CA ILE A 116 10.53 -3.98 15.56
C ILE A 116 11.30 -2.67 15.72
N ILE A 117 11.30 -2.11 16.94
CA ILE A 117 12.02 -0.86 17.26
C ILE A 117 13.54 -1.04 17.07
N SER A 118 14.08 -2.18 17.52
CA SER A 118 15.50 -2.48 17.43
C SER A 118 15.96 -2.70 15.98
N TYR A 119 15.19 -3.42 15.18
CA TYR A 119 15.43 -3.57 13.74
C TYR A 119 15.33 -2.22 13.01
N GLN A 120 14.37 -1.38 13.39
CA GLN A 120 14.24 -0.05 12.81
C GLN A 120 15.49 0.80 13.10
N LYS A 121 15.98 0.76 14.34
CA LYS A 121 17.19 1.48 14.74
C LYS A 121 18.41 0.98 13.96
N PHE A 122 18.52 -0.33 13.76
CA PHE A 122 19.57 -0.93 12.94
C PHE A 122 19.54 -0.39 11.50
N ILE A 123 18.37 -0.43 10.84
CA ILE A 123 18.19 0.07 9.46
C ILE A 123 18.53 1.57 9.36
N ALA A 124 18.11 2.38 10.34
CA ALA A 124 18.36 3.81 10.34
C ALA A 124 19.85 4.15 10.58
N THR A 125 20.55 3.34 11.37
CA THR A 125 21.97 3.56 11.70
C THR A 125 22.90 3.01 10.62
N TYR A 126 22.55 1.85 10.05
CA TYR A 126 23.36 1.11 9.09
C TYR A 126 22.56 0.75 7.82
N PRO A 127 22.11 1.74 7.03
CA PRO A 127 21.20 1.52 5.90
C PRO A 127 21.82 0.71 4.74
N ASN A 128 23.15 0.61 4.69
CA ASN A 128 23.89 -0.12 3.65
C ASN A 128 24.36 -1.52 4.13
N ASP A 129 23.99 -1.94 5.35
CA ASP A 129 24.37 -3.27 5.85
C ASP A 129 23.61 -4.37 5.11
N ASN A 130 24.27 -5.49 4.85
CA ASN A 130 23.69 -6.61 4.11
C ASN A 130 22.52 -7.30 4.84
N ARG A 131 22.33 -7.03 6.14
CA ARG A 131 21.20 -7.54 6.95
C ARG A 131 20.01 -6.59 7.00
N VAL A 132 20.05 -5.47 6.27
CA VAL A 132 18.88 -4.58 6.14
C VAL A 132 17.66 -5.29 5.55
N PRO A 133 17.77 -6.10 4.47
CA PRO A 133 16.64 -6.89 3.97
C PRO A 133 16.06 -7.83 5.05
N GLN A 134 16.93 -8.49 5.80
CA GLN A 134 16.55 -9.38 6.90
C GLN A 134 15.82 -8.63 8.02
N SER A 135 16.25 -7.42 8.32
CA SER A 135 15.63 -6.56 9.33
C SER A 135 14.20 -6.17 8.93
N TYR A 136 13.98 -5.76 7.68
CA TYR A 136 12.63 -5.49 7.17
C TYR A 136 11.73 -6.74 7.21
N LEU A 137 12.26 -7.90 6.82
CA LEU A 137 11.52 -9.15 6.88
C LEU A 137 11.10 -9.46 8.32
N LYS A 138 12.03 -9.35 9.27
CA LYS A 138 11.78 -9.62 10.69
C LYS A 138 10.81 -8.64 11.31
N GLN A 139 10.79 -7.37 10.90
CA GLN A 139 9.76 -6.41 11.33
C GLN A 139 8.36 -6.84 10.86
N GLY A 140 8.21 -7.22 9.60
CA GLY A 140 6.94 -7.74 9.07
C GLY A 140 6.50 -9.02 9.78
N LEU A 141 7.41 -9.98 10.00
CA LEU A 141 7.11 -11.22 10.73
C LEU A 141 6.74 -10.96 12.19
N SER A 142 7.38 -9.98 12.84
CA SER A 142 7.04 -9.58 14.21
C SER A 142 5.61 -9.06 14.29
N LEU A 143 5.18 -8.23 13.32
CA LEU A 143 3.80 -7.75 13.25
C LEU A 143 2.79 -8.86 12.98
N VAL A 144 3.14 -9.84 12.13
CA VAL A 144 2.30 -11.04 11.93
C VAL A 144 2.12 -11.80 13.25
N ASN A 145 3.20 -11.98 14.03
CA ASN A 145 3.13 -12.66 15.32
C ASN A 145 2.32 -11.89 16.37
N LEU A 146 2.26 -10.56 16.25
CA LEU A 146 1.38 -9.70 17.06
C LEU A 146 -0.07 -9.68 16.58
N GLY A 147 -0.42 -10.44 15.53
CA GLY A 147 -1.75 -10.42 14.92
C GLY A 147 -2.02 -9.19 14.03
N LYS A 148 -1.06 -8.29 13.88
CA LYS A 148 -1.16 -7.05 13.11
C LYS A 148 -0.79 -7.26 11.63
N SER A 149 -1.47 -8.22 11.00
CA SER A 149 -1.12 -8.68 9.64
C SER A 149 -1.27 -7.60 8.56
N GLU A 150 -2.22 -6.66 8.71
CA GLU A 150 -2.37 -5.54 7.77
C GLU A 150 -1.19 -4.55 7.87
N GLU A 151 -0.67 -4.29 9.07
CA GLU A 151 0.51 -3.45 9.27
C GLU A 151 1.78 -4.14 8.74
N ALA A 152 1.86 -5.47 8.86
CA ALA A 152 2.98 -6.26 8.33
C ALA A 152 3.17 -6.09 6.82
N LYS A 153 2.10 -5.86 6.06
CA LYS A 153 2.15 -5.66 4.60
C LYS A 153 3.06 -4.51 4.21
N PHE A 154 3.05 -3.42 4.98
CA PHE A 154 3.90 -2.25 4.72
C PHE A 154 5.38 -2.62 4.69
N PHE A 155 5.85 -3.40 5.67
CA PHE A 155 7.24 -3.82 5.75
C PHE A 155 7.62 -4.82 4.65
N PHE A 156 6.72 -5.77 4.33
CA PHE A 156 6.94 -6.71 3.23
C PHE A 156 6.99 -6.00 1.86
N GLN A 157 6.07 -5.07 1.60
CA GLN A 157 6.07 -4.27 0.38
C GLN A 157 7.30 -3.38 0.28
N THR A 158 7.71 -2.76 1.39
CA THR A 158 8.94 -1.95 1.45
C THR A 158 10.18 -2.79 1.12
N LEU A 159 10.29 -3.98 1.70
CA LEU A 159 11.36 -4.93 1.42
C LEU A 159 11.40 -5.34 -0.05
N ILE A 160 10.24 -5.71 -0.62
CA ILE A 160 10.12 -6.10 -2.02
C ILE A 160 10.50 -4.95 -2.96
N SER A 161 10.10 -3.73 -2.62
CA SER A 161 10.38 -2.52 -3.42
C SER A 161 11.86 -2.15 -3.39
N LYS A 162 12.49 -2.18 -2.19
CA LYS A 162 13.88 -1.78 -2.00
C LYS A 162 14.90 -2.86 -2.37
N PHE A 163 14.57 -4.13 -2.16
CA PHE A 163 15.48 -5.27 -2.33
C PHE A 163 14.82 -6.41 -3.14
N PRO A 164 14.35 -6.15 -4.37
CA PRO A 164 13.50 -7.07 -5.12
C PRO A 164 14.10 -8.46 -5.34
N ASP A 165 15.42 -8.55 -5.48
CA ASP A 165 16.15 -9.78 -5.81
C ASP A 165 16.65 -10.55 -4.57
N SER A 166 16.45 -10.01 -3.37
CA SER A 166 16.87 -10.66 -2.12
C SER A 166 16.04 -11.92 -1.81
N GLU A 167 16.64 -12.89 -1.12
CA GLU A 167 15.92 -14.06 -0.63
C GLU A 167 14.80 -13.65 0.34
N GLU A 168 15.04 -12.63 1.14
CA GLU A 168 14.06 -12.04 2.05
C GLU A 168 12.84 -11.49 1.29
N ALA A 169 13.04 -10.84 0.14
CA ALA A 169 11.92 -10.38 -0.68
C ALA A 169 11.10 -11.55 -1.25
N LYS A 170 11.72 -12.68 -1.59
CA LYS A 170 10.97 -13.89 -2.01
C LYS A 170 10.09 -14.41 -0.87
N ILE A 171 10.61 -14.44 0.36
CA ILE A 171 9.84 -14.81 1.56
C ILE A 171 8.70 -13.80 1.80
N ALA A 172 8.99 -12.50 1.68
CA ALA A 172 8.01 -11.43 1.88
C ALA A 172 6.85 -11.52 0.88
N ARG A 173 7.11 -11.82 -0.40
CA ARG A 173 6.06 -12.04 -1.41
C ARG A 173 5.13 -13.19 -1.02
N ARG A 174 5.70 -14.30 -0.55
CA ARG A 174 4.92 -15.46 -0.08
C ARG A 174 4.05 -15.10 1.12
N LYS A 175 4.63 -14.40 2.10
CA LYS A 175 3.91 -13.94 3.30
C LYS A 175 2.79 -12.97 2.97
N LEU A 176 3.01 -12.06 2.02
CA LEU A 176 1.99 -11.11 1.57
C LEU A 176 0.78 -11.86 0.97
N LYS A 177 1.04 -12.83 0.09
CA LYS A 177 0.02 -13.68 -0.50
C LYS A 177 -0.78 -14.45 0.56
N GLU A 178 -0.11 -15.06 1.54
CA GLU A 178 -0.78 -15.75 2.66
C GLU A 178 -1.73 -14.83 3.46
N ILE A 179 -1.35 -13.56 3.65
CA ILE A 179 -2.19 -12.58 4.36
C ILE A 179 -3.40 -12.18 3.52
N GLU A 180 -3.23 -12.03 2.20
CA GLU A 180 -4.32 -11.67 1.28
C GLU A 180 -5.34 -12.80 1.14
N GLU A 181 -4.88 -14.05 1.04
CA GLU A 181 -5.74 -15.23 0.93
C GLU A 181 -6.62 -15.45 2.18
N LYS A 182 -6.07 -15.21 3.38
CA LYS A 182 -6.84 -15.32 4.64
C LYS A 182 -7.99 -14.32 4.79
N ARG A 183 -8.02 -13.28 3.94
CA ARG A 183 -9.05 -12.25 3.95
C ARG A 183 -10.20 -12.54 2.98
N SER A 184 -9.99 -13.44 2.02
CA SER A 184 -11.01 -13.89 1.07
C SER A 184 -11.88 -15.00 1.64
#